data_AF-A0A377ZCQ7-F1
#
_entry.id   AF-A0A377ZCQ7-F1
#
_cell.length_a   1.000
_cell.length_b   1.000
_cell.length_c   1.000
_cell.angle_alpha   90.00
_cell.angle_beta   90.00
_cell.angle_gamma   90.00
#
_symmetry.space_group_name_H-M   'P 1'
#
loop_
_entity.id
_entity.type
_entity.pdbx_description
1 polymer ?
#
loop_
_entity_poly.entity_id
_entity_poly.type
_entity_poly.pdbx_seq_one_letter_code
_entity_poly.pdbx_strand_id
1 'polypeptide(L)'
;MYAETRNMTFYGNDSFGGIANKTQNFEVVAQYQFDDFNLPLRPSVAYLQSKGKDLYAYSRYGDKDLVKYVDVGMTYYFNKNMSTYVDYKINLLDEDDRFYKNSGIATDDIVALGLVYQF
;
A
#
# COMPACT_ATOMS: atom_id res chain seq x y z
N MET A 1 11.69 -5.25 0.93
CA MET A 1 11.96 -5.56 -0.48
C MET A 1 12.21 -4.27 -1.23
N TYR A 2 13.13 -4.29 -2.20
CA TYR A 2 13.34 -3.16 -3.11
C TYR A 2 13.21 -3.71 -4.53
N ALA A 3 12.49 -2.99 -5.38
CA ALA A 3 12.36 -3.31 -6.79
C ALA A 3 12.41 -2.05 -7.64
N GLU A 4 12.92 -2.19 -8.86
CA GLU A 4 12.87 -1.15 -9.87
C GLU A 4 12.25 -1.74 -11.13
N THR A 5 11.26 -1.07 -11.69
CA THR A 5 10.68 -1.44 -13.00
C THR A 5 10.84 -0.29 -13.97
N ARG A 6 10.87 -0.61 -15.26
CA ARG A 6 10.94 0.37 -16.35
C ARG A 6 9.87 0.08 -17.37
N ASN A 7 9.16 1.11 -17.81
CA ASN A 7 8.11 1.04 -18.85
C ASN A 7 7.05 -0.07 -18.62
N MET A 8 6.71 -0.36 -17.35
CA MET A 8 5.84 -1.51 -17.03
C MET A 8 4.70 -1.15 -16.08
N THR A 9 4.82 -0.06 -15.30
CA THR A 9 3.81 0.33 -14.32
C THR A 9 2.86 1.35 -14.96
N PHE A 10 1.62 0.93 -15.22
CA PHE A 10 0.55 1.86 -15.57
C PHE A 10 0.17 2.71 -14.36
N TYR A 11 -0.07 4.00 -14.55
CA TYR A 11 -0.57 4.90 -13.52
C TYR A 11 -1.68 5.78 -14.09
N GLY A 12 -2.60 6.20 -13.23
CA GLY A 12 -3.71 7.06 -13.60
C GLY A 12 -4.93 6.33 -14.17
N ASN A 13 -5.80 7.08 -14.85
CA ASN A 13 -7.03 6.60 -15.48
C ASN A 13 -6.94 6.74 -17.02
N ASP A 14 -7.96 6.29 -17.76
CA ASP A 14 -7.98 6.32 -19.23
C ASP A 14 -7.79 7.73 -19.85
N SER A 15 -8.04 8.80 -19.08
CA SER A 15 -7.95 10.19 -19.56
C SER A 15 -6.69 10.93 -19.13
N PHE A 16 -6.07 10.54 -18.00
CA PHE A 16 -4.90 11.20 -17.40
C PHE A 16 -3.83 10.20 -16.95
N GLY A 17 -3.78 9.02 -17.58
CA GLY A 17 -2.85 7.95 -17.27
C GLY A 17 -1.76 7.73 -18.31
N GLY A 18 -0.76 6.95 -17.93
CA GLY A 18 0.36 6.59 -18.78
C GLY A 18 1.18 5.44 -18.22
N ILE A 19 2.21 5.02 -18.95
CA ILE A 19 3.19 4.05 -18.45
C ILE A 19 4.33 4.84 -17.82
N ALA A 20 4.65 4.55 -16.56
CA ALA A 20 5.78 5.15 -15.89
C ALA A 20 7.09 4.63 -16.50
N ASN A 21 7.93 5.57 -16.95
CA ASN A 21 9.23 5.24 -17.55
C ASN A 21 10.13 4.46 -16.59
N LYS A 22 10.09 4.83 -15.31
CA LYS A 22 10.78 4.15 -14.23
C LYS A 22 9.96 4.23 -12.95
N THR A 23 9.87 3.13 -12.21
CA THR A 23 9.34 3.13 -10.84
C THR A 23 10.34 2.51 -9.89
N GLN A 24 10.46 3.10 -8.71
CA GLN A 24 11.26 2.58 -7.60
C GLN A 24 10.31 2.21 -6.46
N ASN A 25 10.29 0.92 -6.14
CA ASN A 25 9.40 0.34 -5.16
C ASN A 25 10.24 -0.06 -3.94
N PHE A 26 9.80 0.39 -2.77
CA PHE A 26 10.38 0.06 -1.49
C PHE A 26 9.28 -0.41 -0.56
N GLU A 27 9.50 -1.57 0.03
CA GLU A 27 8.57 -2.20 0.94
C GLU A 27 9.34 -2.70 2.16
N VAL A 28 8.82 -2.48 3.34
CA VAL A 28 9.36 -3.08 4.56
C VAL A 28 8.20 -3.55 5.41
N VAL A 29 8.32 -4.75 5.94
CA VAL A 29 7.28 -5.39 6.76
C VAL A 29 7.96 -5.92 8.00
N ALA A 30 7.46 -5.53 9.16
CA ALA A 30 7.84 -6.04 10.47
C ALA A 30 6.62 -6.68 11.10
N GLN A 31 6.76 -7.94 11.52
CA GLN A 31 5.69 -8.68 12.18
C GLN A 31 6.28 -9.37 13.39
N TYR A 32 5.47 -9.50 14.44
CA TYR A 32 5.84 -10.25 15.63
C TYR A 32 4.71 -11.19 16.00
N GLN A 33 5.04 -12.45 16.30
CA GLN A 33 4.08 -13.47 16.68
C GLN A 33 4.26 -13.75 18.18
N PHE A 34 3.22 -13.49 18.98
CA PHE A 34 3.24 -13.70 20.43
C PHE A 34 2.93 -15.16 20.82
N ASP A 35 3.65 -16.13 20.27
CA ASP A 35 3.38 -17.56 20.57
C ASP A 35 3.74 -17.94 22.02
N ASP A 36 4.66 -17.22 22.65
CA ASP A 36 5.23 -17.59 23.96
C ASP A 36 4.29 -17.31 25.17
N PHE A 37 3.19 -16.59 24.98
CA PHE A 37 2.32 -16.14 26.08
C PHE A 37 0.89 -16.72 26.02
N ASN A 38 0.62 -17.76 25.21
CA ASN A 38 -0.76 -18.21 24.92
C ASN A 38 -1.68 -17.10 24.38
N LEU A 39 -1.09 -16.03 23.83
CA LEU A 39 -1.81 -14.92 23.20
C LEU A 39 -1.67 -15.11 21.70
N PRO A 40 -2.69 -15.61 21.00
CA PRO A 40 -2.60 -15.92 19.59
C PRO A 40 -2.74 -14.63 18.76
N LEU A 41 -1.80 -13.70 18.96
CA LEU A 41 -1.82 -12.35 18.43
C LEU A 41 -0.58 -12.12 17.57
N ARG A 42 -0.81 -11.52 16.41
CA ARG A 42 0.24 -11.14 15.47
C ARG A 42 0.07 -9.70 15.01
N PRO A 43 0.68 -8.71 15.68
CA PRO A 43 0.80 -7.37 15.12
C PRO A 43 1.72 -7.36 13.88
N SER A 44 1.42 -6.45 12.98
CA SER A 44 2.22 -6.14 11.80
C SER A 44 2.30 -4.64 11.58
N VAL A 45 3.47 -4.17 11.15
CA VAL A 45 3.66 -2.83 10.62
C VAL A 45 4.35 -2.96 9.28
N ALA A 46 3.79 -2.33 8.26
CA ALA A 46 4.39 -2.28 6.94
C ALA A 46 4.50 -0.84 6.45
N TYR A 47 5.53 -0.55 5.67
CA TYR A 47 5.66 0.69 4.91
C TYR A 47 5.89 0.32 3.46
N LEU A 48 5.03 0.86 2.59
CA LEU A 48 5.10 0.65 1.16
C LEU A 48 5.17 1.98 0.45
N GLN A 49 6.15 2.10 -0.44
CA GLN A 49 6.35 3.26 -1.28
C GLN A 49 6.68 2.82 -2.70
N SER A 50 5.92 3.30 -3.67
CA SER A 50 6.22 3.21 -5.09
C SER A 50 6.36 4.63 -5.63
N LYS A 51 7.56 4.99 -6.09
CA LYS A 51 7.84 6.30 -6.67
C LYS A 51 8.03 6.20 -8.17
N GLY A 52 7.14 6.85 -8.90
CA GLY A 52 7.28 7.10 -10.33
C GLY A 52 8.31 8.19 -10.59
N LYS A 53 9.27 7.89 -11.46
CA LYS A 53 10.31 8.82 -11.90
C LYS A 53 10.01 9.29 -13.31
N ASP A 54 10.15 10.60 -13.55
CA ASP A 54 9.89 11.24 -14.84
C ASP A 54 8.52 10.84 -15.45
N LEU A 55 7.44 11.03 -14.68
CA LEU A 55 6.09 10.74 -15.15
C LEU A 55 5.65 11.74 -16.22
N TYR A 56 5.21 11.19 -17.35
CA TYR A 56 4.74 11.92 -18.51
C TYR A 56 3.32 11.45 -18.87
N ALA A 57 2.35 12.34 -18.79
CA ALA A 57 0.99 12.10 -19.28
C ALA A 57 0.62 13.21 -20.29
N TYR A 58 0.03 14.32 -19.84
CA TYR A 58 -0.27 15.48 -20.70
C TYR A 58 0.73 16.64 -20.57
N SER A 59 1.41 16.71 -19.42
CA SER A 59 2.53 17.61 -19.13
C SER A 59 3.55 16.86 -18.29
N ARG A 60 4.77 17.38 -18.16
CA ARG A 60 5.83 16.74 -17.37
C ARG A 60 5.51 16.89 -15.88
N TYR A 61 4.92 15.86 -15.28
CA TYR A 61 4.60 15.83 -13.84
C TYR A 61 5.85 15.63 -12.97
N GLY A 62 6.93 15.12 -13.57
CA GLY A 62 8.20 14.89 -12.88
C GLY A 62 8.14 13.65 -11.99
N ASP A 63 8.77 13.71 -10.82
CA ASP A 63 8.80 12.62 -9.87
C ASP A 63 7.58 12.69 -8.93
N LYS A 64 6.74 11.65 -8.92
CA LYS A 64 5.59 11.54 -8.02
C LYS A 64 5.53 10.16 -7.38
N ASP A 65 5.09 10.11 -6.13
CA ASP A 65 4.77 8.85 -5.49
C ASP A 65 3.47 8.31 -6.12
N LEU A 66 3.44 7.05 -6.54
CA LEU A 66 2.24 6.39 -7.08
C LEU A 66 1.48 5.65 -5.98
N VAL A 67 2.23 5.10 -5.04
CA VAL A 67 1.73 4.44 -3.84
C VAL A 67 2.60 4.89 -2.69
N LYS A 68 2.01 5.30 -1.57
CA LYS A 68 2.77 5.60 -0.36
C LYS A 68 1.86 5.45 0.84
N TYR A 69 2.08 4.42 1.65
CA TYR A 69 1.28 4.21 2.85
C TYR A 69 2.06 3.47 3.93
N VAL A 70 1.62 3.70 5.17
CA VAL A 70 1.95 2.87 6.31
C VAL A 70 0.74 2.00 6.60
N ASP A 71 0.95 0.72 6.81
CA ASP A 71 -0.07 -0.21 7.26
C ASP A 71 0.27 -0.66 8.68
N VAL A 72 -0.71 -0.55 9.57
CA VAL A 72 -0.60 -1.06 10.94
C VAL A 72 -1.76 -2.02 11.16
N GLY A 73 -1.41 -3.26 11.47
CA GLY A 73 -2.36 -4.35 11.51
C GLY A 73 -2.16 -5.24 12.72
N MET A 74 -3.20 -6.00 13.02
CA MET A 74 -3.19 -6.98 14.08
C MET A 74 -4.13 -8.13 13.73
N THR A 75 -3.59 -9.35 13.68
CA THR A 75 -4.37 -10.57 13.51
C THR A 75 -4.49 -11.30 14.84
N TYR A 76 -5.71 -11.72 15.20
CA TYR A 76 -5.99 -12.57 16.34
C TYR A 76 -6.50 -13.94 15.86
N TYR A 77 -5.86 -15.01 16.31
CA TYR A 77 -6.21 -16.38 15.95
C TYR A 77 -6.99 -17.04 17.08
N PHE A 78 -8.28 -17.32 16.87
CA PHE A 78 -9.06 -18.08 17.85
C PHE A 78 -8.61 -19.55 17.89
N ASN A 79 -8.37 -20.12 16.72
CA ASN A 79 -7.86 -21.47 16.52
C ASN A 79 -7.27 -21.60 15.09
N LYS A 80 -6.82 -22.80 14.70
CA LYS A 80 -6.27 -23.06 13.35
C LYS A 80 -7.28 -22.81 12.21
N ASN A 81 -8.56 -22.73 12.53
CA ASN A 81 -9.66 -22.67 11.58
C ASN A 81 -10.38 -21.31 11.61
N MET A 82 -10.02 -20.40 12.52
CA MET A 82 -10.74 -19.15 12.72
C MET A 82 -9.80 -18.04 13.21
N SER A 83 -9.81 -16.91 12.50
CA SER A 83 -9.06 -15.71 12.87
C SER A 83 -9.88 -14.46 12.59
N THR A 84 -9.52 -13.37 13.24
CA THR A 84 -10.00 -12.03 12.92
C THR A 84 -8.81 -11.11 12.76
N TYR A 85 -8.94 -10.08 11.93
CA TYR A 85 -7.86 -9.13 11.71
C TYR A 85 -8.42 -7.72 11.61
N VAL A 86 -7.59 -6.77 12.02
CA VAL A 86 -7.80 -5.34 11.87
C VAL A 86 -6.56 -4.79 11.22
N ASP A 87 -6.71 -4.16 10.06
CA ASP A 87 -5.63 -3.47 9.36
C ASP A 87 -6.03 -2.01 9.12
N TYR A 88 -5.08 -1.10 9.34
CA TYR A 88 -5.25 0.32 9.10
C TYR A 88 -4.18 0.80 8.14
N LYS A 89 -4.62 1.09 6.91
CA LYS A 89 -3.81 1.69 5.85
C LYS A 89 -3.91 3.21 5.98
N ILE A 90 -2.83 3.81 6.46
CA ILE A 90 -2.62 5.25 6.54
C ILE A 90 -1.94 5.69 5.25
N ASN A 91 -2.70 6.38 4.41
CA ASN A 91 -2.23 6.86 3.12
C ASN A 91 -1.40 8.14 3.33
N LEU A 92 -0.19 8.15 2.78
CA LEU A 92 0.77 9.25 2.92
C LEU A 92 0.94 10.03 1.61
N LEU A 93 0.05 9.79 0.65
CA LEU A 93 -0.03 10.58 -0.57
C LEU A 93 -0.65 11.95 -0.26
N ASP A 94 -0.15 12.98 -0.93
CA ASP A 94 -0.57 14.36 -0.71
C ASP A 94 -1.92 14.63 -1.41
N GLU A 95 -3.01 14.64 -0.65
CA GLU A 95 -4.38 14.86 -1.16
C GLU A 95 -4.56 16.21 -1.87
N ASP A 96 -3.75 17.21 -1.54
CA ASP A 96 -3.83 18.55 -2.14
C ASP A 96 -3.15 18.62 -3.52
N ASP A 97 -2.41 17.59 -3.91
CA ASP A 97 -1.78 17.53 -5.22
C ASP A 97 -2.78 17.14 -6.32
N ARG A 98 -2.98 18.07 -7.26
CA ARG A 98 -3.82 17.91 -8.46
C ARG A 98 -3.48 16.66 -9.26
N PHE A 99 -2.25 16.16 -9.16
CA PHE A 99 -1.85 14.91 -9.81
C PHE A 99 -2.72 13.72 -9.37
N TYR A 100 -2.94 13.51 -8.07
CA TYR A 100 -3.71 12.36 -7.57
C TYR A 100 -5.19 12.49 -7.90
N LYS A 101 -5.76 13.68 -7.74
CA LYS A 101 -7.15 14.00 -8.11
C LYS A 101 -7.41 13.76 -9.60
N ASN A 102 -6.50 14.19 -10.48
CA ASN A 102 -6.66 14.00 -11.93
C ASN A 102 -6.43 12.55 -12.37
N SER A 103 -5.46 11.87 -11.74
CA SER A 103 -5.10 10.49 -12.04
C SER A 103 -6.10 9.47 -11.44
N GLY A 104 -7.01 9.91 -10.57
CA GLY A 104 -7.95 9.01 -9.87
C GLY A 104 -7.27 8.10 -8.85
N ILE A 105 -6.12 8.51 -8.31
CA ILE A 105 -5.41 7.77 -7.27
C ILE A 105 -6.03 8.14 -5.92
N ALA A 106 -6.57 7.15 -5.21
CA ALA A 106 -7.15 7.36 -3.89
C ALA A 106 -6.05 7.75 -2.88
N THR A 107 -6.23 8.90 -2.25
CA THR A 107 -5.36 9.42 -1.18
C THR A 107 -5.95 9.20 0.21
N ASP A 108 -7.15 8.63 0.29
CA ASP A 108 -7.82 8.38 1.56
C ASP A 108 -7.21 7.21 2.33
N ASP A 109 -7.35 7.27 3.65
CA ASP A 109 -7.07 6.18 4.58
C ASP A 109 -8.12 5.07 4.48
N ILE A 110 -7.73 3.84 4.78
CA ILE A 110 -8.63 2.68 4.75
C ILE A 110 -8.45 1.85 6.02
N VAL A 111 -9.57 1.53 6.67
CA VAL A 111 -9.62 0.55 7.77
C VAL A 111 -10.28 -0.72 7.24
N ALA A 112 -9.62 -1.85 7.42
CA ALA A 112 -10.14 -3.17 7.11
C ALA A 112 -10.36 -3.96 8.41
N LEU A 113 -11.53 -4.59 8.51
CA LEU A 113 -11.89 -5.50 9.59
C LEU A 113 -12.41 -6.77 8.95
N GLY A 114 -11.92 -7.92 9.41
CA GLY A 114 -12.30 -9.20 8.84
C GLY A 114 -12.38 -10.31 9.86
N LEU A 115 -13.22 -11.29 9.56
CA LEU A 115 -13.27 -12.57 10.25
C LEU A 115 -13.15 -13.65 9.18
N VAL A 116 -12.16 -14.51 9.35
CA VAL A 116 -11.81 -15.58 8.41
C VAL A 116 -12.08 -16.90 9.09
N TYR A 117 -12.83 -17.76 8.41
CA TYR A 117 -13.04 -19.14 8.78
C TYR A 117 -12.51 -20.04 7.65
N GLN A 118 -11.70 -21.02 8.00
CA GLN A 118 -11.04 -21.93 7.06
C GLN A 118 -11.18 -23.39 7.53
N PHE A 119 -11.39 -24.32 6.60
CA PHE A 119 -11.58 -25.75 6.86
C PHE A 119 -10.33 -26.56 6.55
#